data_AF-A0A3N6NHM1-F1
#
_entry.id   AF-A0A3N6NHM1-F1
#
_cell.length_a   1.000
_cell.length_b   1.000
_cell.length_c   1.000
_cell.angle_alpha   90.00
_cell.angle_beta   90.00
_cell.angle_gamma   90.00
#
_symmetry.space_group_name_H-M   'P 1'
#
loop_
_entity.id
_entity.type
_entity.pdbx_description
1 polymer ?
#
loop_
_entity_poly.entity_id
_entity_poly.type
_entity_poly.pdbx_seq_one_letter_code
_entity_poly.pdbx_strand_id
1 'polypeptide(L)'
;MAISLAERTAQLDAEQRLLVKADQDLDEGRQRIRDQEDRVRELMTGGHDTQQAERLVSLLKQTLVEWERHRVLIAQRVAYLRQEVEAG
;
A
#
# COMPACT_ATOMS: atom_id res chain seq x y z
N MET A 1 -10.14 2.53 -29.70
CA MET A 1 -9.59 1.26 -30.23
C MET A 1 -10.04 0.16 -29.29
N ALA A 2 -10.59 -0.95 -29.80
CA ALA A 2 -10.92 -2.09 -28.96
C ALA A 2 -9.61 -2.74 -28.50
N ILE A 3 -9.41 -2.85 -27.18
CA ILE A 3 -8.24 -3.54 -26.61
C ILE A 3 -8.41 -5.04 -26.92
N SER A 4 -7.36 -5.69 -27.41
CA SER A 4 -7.39 -7.12 -27.71
C SER A 4 -7.44 -7.97 -26.44
N LEU A 5 -7.88 -9.23 -26.56
CA LEU A 5 -7.85 -10.18 -25.44
C LEU A 5 -6.43 -10.36 -24.89
N ALA A 6 -5.43 -10.46 -25.77
CA ALA A 6 -4.02 -10.59 -25.36
C ALA A 6 -3.52 -9.38 -24.55
N GLU A 7 -3.90 -8.16 -24.96
CA GLU A 7 -3.56 -6.95 -24.21
C GLU A 7 -4.29 -6.90 -22.85
N ARG A 8 -5.55 -7.34 -22.77
CA ARG A 8 -6.29 -7.44 -21.49
C ARG A 8 -5.64 -8.45 -20.54
N THR A 9 -5.21 -9.60 -21.05
CA THR A 9 -4.48 -10.60 -20.24
C THR A 9 -3.15 -10.04 -19.73
N ALA A 10 -2.39 -9.33 -20.58
CA ALA A 10 -1.14 -8.70 -20.17
C ALA A 10 -1.35 -7.62 -19.09
N GLN A 11 -2.42 -6.83 -19.20
CA GLN A 11 -2.82 -5.87 -18.17
C GLN A 11 -3.20 -6.59 -16.87
N LEU A 12 -3.97 -7.67 -16.94
CA LEU A 12 -4.37 -8.44 -15.78
C LEU A 12 -3.15 -8.97 -15.00
N ASP A 13 -2.17 -9.54 -15.71
CA ASP A 13 -0.94 -10.05 -15.10
C ASP A 13 -0.11 -8.93 -14.45
N ALA A 14 -0.06 -7.74 -15.07
CA ALA A 14 0.63 -6.59 -14.50
C ALA A 14 -0.03 -6.11 -13.20
N GLU A 15 -1.35 -5.97 -13.20
CA GLU A 15 -2.11 -5.53 -12.02
C GLU A 15 -2.03 -6.54 -10.87
N GLN A 16 -2.00 -7.85 -11.16
CA GLN A 16 -1.78 -8.87 -10.13
C GLN A 16 -0.40 -8.76 -9.48
N ARG A 17 0.66 -8.48 -10.26
CA ARG A 17 2.00 -8.23 -9.70
C ARG A 17 2.04 -6.97 -8.85
N LEU A 18 1.36 -5.90 -9.29
CA LEU A 18 1.25 -4.67 -8.51
C LEU A 18 0.49 -4.90 -7.20
N LEU A 19 -0.54 -5.74 -7.21
CA LEU A 19 -1.30 -6.08 -6.00
C LEU A 19 -0.43 -6.79 -4.96
N VAL A 20 0.36 -7.79 -5.38
CA VAL A 20 1.31 -8.49 -4.51
C VAL A 20 2.34 -7.51 -3.94
N LYS A 21 2.89 -6.63 -4.77
CA LYS A 21 3.82 -5.59 -4.32
C LYS A 21 3.16 -4.65 -3.31
N ALA A 22 1.93 -4.21 -3.57
CA ALA A 22 1.20 -3.32 -2.66
C ALA A 22 0.95 -3.98 -1.30
N ASP A 23 0.64 -5.28 -1.26
CA ASP A 23 0.51 -6.04 -0.01
C ASP A 23 1.85 -6.08 0.76
N GLN A 24 2.97 -6.33 0.08
CA GLN A 24 4.31 -6.28 0.70
C GLN A 24 4.66 -4.86 1.21
N ASP A 25 4.44 -3.82 0.41
CA ASP A 25 4.72 -2.44 0.78
C ASP A 25 3.90 -2.02 2.03
N LEU A 26 2.66 -2.50 2.16
CA LEU A 26 1.82 -2.28 3.34
C LEU A 26 2.37 -2.96 4.58
N ASP A 27 2.84 -4.21 4.48
CA ASP A 27 3.45 -4.93 5.60
C ASP A 27 4.75 -4.26 6.08
N GLU A 28 5.61 -3.87 5.15
CA GLU A 28 6.83 -3.11 5.44
C GLU A 28 6.51 -1.74 6.05
N GLY A 29 5.49 -1.06 5.54
CA GLY A 29 5.00 0.21 6.08
C GLY A 29 4.48 0.08 7.52
N ARG A 30 3.72 -0.97 7.81
CA ARG A 30 3.21 -1.29 9.16
C ARG A 30 4.36 -1.57 10.13
N GLN A 31 5.36 -2.34 9.71
CA GLN A 31 6.53 -2.59 10.55
C GLN A 31 7.30 -1.30 10.84
N ARG A 32 7.52 -0.48 9.81
CA ARG A 32 8.20 0.81 9.96
C ARG A 32 7.49 1.72 10.96
N ILE A 33 6.14 1.77 10.95
CA ILE A 33 5.39 2.56 11.92
C ILE A 33 5.62 2.04 13.35
N ARG A 34 5.56 0.72 13.57
CA ARG A 34 5.85 0.12 14.88
C ARG A 34 7.26 0.50 15.37
N ASP A 35 8.26 0.38 14.51
CA ASP A 35 9.64 0.73 14.85
C ASP A 35 9.78 2.23 15.22
N GLN A 36 9.03 3.12 14.56
CA GLN A 36 9.04 4.54 14.91
C GLN A 36 8.30 4.83 16.21
N GLU A 37 7.20 4.15 16.49
CA GLU A 37 6.48 4.24 17.76
C GLU A 37 7.36 3.79 18.93
N ASP A 38 8.15 2.73 18.75
CA ASP A 38 9.10 2.24 19.75
C ASP A 38 10.18 3.29 20.05
N ARG A 39 10.77 3.88 19.00
CA ARG A 39 11.76 4.96 19.14
C ARG A 39 11.20 6.19 19.82
N VAL A 40 9.94 6.57 19.53
CA VAL A 40 9.29 7.68 20.23
C VAL A 40 9.18 7.37 21.73
N ARG A 41 8.77 6.15 22.11
CA ARG A 41 8.68 5.74 23.53
C ARG A 41 10.03 5.79 24.24
N GLU A 42 11.10 5.38 23.56
CA GLU A 42 12.47 5.50 24.08
C GLU A 42 12.85 6.97 24.32
N LEU A 43 12.59 7.85 23.34
CA LEU A 43 12.87 9.28 23.45
C LEU A 43 12.09 9.95 24.60
N MET A 44 10.82 9.60 24.76
CA MET A 44 9.98 10.09 25.86
C MET A 44 10.55 9.66 27.22
N THR A 45 10.97 8.40 27.34
CA THR A 45 11.58 7.87 28.57
C THR A 45 12.91 8.54 28.88
N GLY A 46 13.67 8.93 27.85
CA GLY A 46 14.89 9.72 27.96
C GLY A 46 14.67 11.21 28.30
N GLY A 47 13.42 11.68 28.39
CA GLY A 47 13.09 13.08 28.67
C GLY A 47 13.35 14.04 27.51
N HIS A 48 13.45 13.53 26.28
CA HIS A 48 13.62 14.35 25.08
C HIS A 48 12.31 14.99 24.63
N ASP A 49 12.38 16.11 23.91
CA ASP A 49 11.22 16.66 23.19
C ASP A 49 10.88 15.75 21.99
N THR A 50 9.72 15.10 22.06
CA THR A 50 9.25 14.13 21.06
C THR A 50 8.25 14.70 20.06
N GLN A 51 7.93 15.99 20.13
CA GLN A 51 6.82 16.57 19.34
C GLN A 51 7.00 16.35 17.83
N GLN A 52 8.23 16.45 17.32
CA GLN A 52 8.51 16.18 15.90
C GLN A 52 8.44 14.69 15.55
N ALA A 53 8.90 13.82 16.44
CA ALA A 53 8.88 12.39 16.22
C ALA A 53 7.44 11.83 16.22
N GLU A 54 6.58 12.33 17.10
CA GLU A 54 5.15 12.02 17.11
C GLU A 54 4.43 12.50 15.84
N ARG A 55 4.76 13.72 15.37
CA ARG A 55 4.26 14.23 14.08
C ARG A 55 4.66 13.31 12.92
N LEU A 56 5.90 12.84 12.89
CA LEU A 56 6.36 11.91 11.87
C LEU A 56 5.56 10.61 11.89
N VAL A 57 5.35 10.01 13.07
CA VAL A 57 4.53 8.79 13.20
C VAL A 57 3.10 9.03 12.70
N SER A 58 2.50 10.17 13.03
CA SER A 58 1.17 10.53 12.56
C SER A 58 1.11 10.62 11.03
N LEU A 59 2.10 11.28 10.41
CA LEU A 59 2.19 11.40 8.96
C LEU A 59 2.38 10.04 8.27
N LEU A 60 3.21 9.15 8.84
CA LEU A 60 3.41 7.80 8.32
C LEU A 60 2.12 6.98 8.36
N LYS A 61 1.34 7.08 9.45
CA LYS A 61 0.03 6.43 9.55
C LYS A 61 -0.95 6.95 8.50
N GLN A 62 -1.01 8.26 8.29
CA GLN A 62 -1.85 8.85 7.23
C GLN A 62 -1.42 8.37 5.84
N THR A 63 -0.11 8.31 5.58
CA THR A 63 0.44 7.81 4.32
C THR A 63 0.07 6.35 4.08
N LEU A 64 0.14 5.52 5.12
CA LEU A 64 -0.24 4.10 5.04
C LEU A 64 -1.73 3.94 4.66
N VAL A 65 -2.62 4.79 5.19
CA VAL A 65 -4.03 4.80 4.80
C VAL A 65 -4.20 5.08 3.30
N GLU A 66 -3.44 6.01 2.73
CA GLU A 66 -3.49 6.25 1.28
C GLU A 66 -2.95 5.07 0.47
N TRP A 67 -1.95 4.35 0.98
CA TRP A 67 -1.46 3.12 0.36
C TRP A 67 -2.51 2.01 0.38
N GLU A 68 -3.25 1.87 1.49
CA GLU A 68 -4.36 0.92 1.60
C GLU A 68 -5.47 1.23 0.59
N ARG A 69 -5.82 2.51 0.43
CA ARG A 69 -6.78 2.96 -0.59
C ARG A 69 -6.28 2.65 -2.00
N HIS A 70 -5.01 2.92 -2.29
CA HIS A 70 -4.42 2.58 -3.59
C HIS A 70 -4.44 1.07 -3.86
N ARG A 71 -4.12 0.24 -2.87
CA ARG A 71 -4.20 -1.22 -2.96
C ARG A 71 -5.63 -1.70 -3.29
N VAL A 72 -6.65 -1.06 -2.73
CA VAL A 72 -8.06 -1.36 -3.07
C VAL A 72 -8.36 -1.06 -4.55
N LEU A 73 -7.86 0.06 -5.08
CA LEU A 73 -8.05 0.41 -6.50
C LEU A 73 -7.42 -0.62 -7.44
N ILE A 74 -6.21 -1.10 -7.11
CA ILE A 74 -5.55 -2.18 -7.87
C ILE A 74 -6.41 -3.45 -7.83
N ALA A 75 -6.91 -3.84 -6.64
CA ALA A 75 -7.75 -5.03 -6.50
C ALA A 75 -9.05 -4.94 -7.32
N GLN A 76 -9.70 -3.77 -7.33
CA GLN A 76 -10.88 -3.51 -8.17
C GLN A 76 -10.54 -3.63 -9.65
N ARG A 77 -9.39 -3.11 -10.09
CA ARG A 77 -8.92 -3.23 -11.47
C ARG A 77 -8.64 -4.69 -11.87
N VAL A 78 -8.01 -5.47 -11.00
CA VAL A 78 -7.80 -6.91 -11.20
C VAL A 78 -9.15 -7.63 -11.38
N ALA A 79 -10.13 -7.36 -10.51
CA ALA A 79 -11.44 -7.99 -10.59
C ALA A 79 -12.15 -7.67 -11.91
N TYR A 80 -12.11 -6.41 -12.34
CA TYR A 80 -12.66 -5.97 -13.63
C TYR A 80 -11.97 -6.69 -14.81
N LEU A 81 -10.64 -6.72 -14.83
CA LEU A 81 -9.89 -7.34 -15.92
C LEU A 81 -10.09 -8.86 -16.00
N ARG A 82 -10.27 -9.54 -14.86
CA ARG A 82 -10.63 -10.97 -14.84
C ARG A 82 -11.95 -11.23 -15.56
N GLN A 83 -12.99 -10.46 -15.24
CA GLN A 83 -14.30 -10.59 -15.89
C GLN A 83 -14.20 -10.36 -17.40
N GLU A 84 -13.45 -9.36 -17.84
CA GLU A 84 -13.25 -9.06 -19.26
C GLU A 84 -12.48 -10.15 -20.02
N VAL A 85 -11.53 -10.82 -19.36
CA VAL A 85 -10.77 -11.95 -19.95
C VAL A 85 -11.61 -13.22 -19.97
N GLU A 86 -12.44 -13.46 -18.96
CA GLU A 86 -13.34 -14.63 -18.90
C GLU A 86 -14.50 -14.53 -19.89
N ALA A 87 -14.92 -13.31 -20.24
CA ALA A 87 -16.03 -13.06 -21.16
C ALA A 87 -15.63 -13.04 -22.66
N GLY A 88 -14.33 -12.98 -22.97
CA GLY A 88 -13.79 -12.88 -24.34
C GLY A 88 -13.17 -14.17 -24.84
#